data_AF-A0A9D1UIN5-F1
#
_entry.id   AF-A0A9D1UIN5-F1
#
_cell.length_a   1.000
_cell.length_b   1.000
_cell.length_c   1.000
_cell.angle_alpha   90.00
_cell.angle_beta   90.00
_cell.angle_gamma   90.00
#
_symmetry.space_group_name_H-M   'P 1'
#
loop_
_entity.id
_entity.type
_entity.pdbx_description
1 polymer ?
#
loop_
_entity_poly.entity_id
_entity_poly.type
_entity_poly.pdbx_seq_one_letter_code
_entity_poly.pdbx_strand_id
1 'polypeptide(L)'
;MTAVQLQQWIQHPETLNQDSLYELRTLVARYPYFQSVRLLYLKNLYLLRDVSFGAELRKAVLYVADRRSLFYLIEGENYKLNRNEQSVSILEKDEPGIDRTLFLIDAFLSKMPDV
;
A
#
# COMPACT_ATOMS: atom_id res chain seq x y z
N MET A 1 -3.69 23.46 -10.82
CA MET A 1 -3.17 23.10 -9.49
C MET A 1 -2.63 24.29 -8.68
N THR A 2 -3.22 24.58 -7.53
CA THR A 2 -2.65 25.47 -6.49
C THR A 2 -1.90 24.66 -5.41
N ALA A 3 -1.08 25.31 -4.58
CA ALA A 3 -0.39 24.63 -3.48
C ALA A 3 -1.37 24.00 -2.46
N VAL A 4 -2.49 24.68 -2.19
CA VAL A 4 -3.55 24.19 -1.28
C VAL A 4 -4.19 22.92 -1.81
N GLN A 5 -4.48 22.87 -3.11
CA GLN A 5 -5.06 21.70 -3.77
C GLN A 5 -4.12 20.49 -3.70
N LEU A 6 -2.82 20.70 -3.92
CA LEU A 6 -1.83 19.63 -3.79
C LEU A 6 -1.73 19.12 -2.35
N GLN A 7 -1.75 20.00 -1.35
CA GLN A 7 -1.77 19.60 0.05
C GLN A 7 -3.01 18.76 0.38
N GLN A 8 -4.18 19.16 -0.12
CA GLN A 8 -5.42 18.42 0.08
C GLN A 8 -5.33 17.01 -0.50
N TRP A 9 -4.77 16.84 -1.71
CA TRP A 9 -4.58 15.51 -2.29
C TRP A 9 -3.56 14.65 -1.53
N ILE A 10 -2.54 15.25 -0.91
CA ILE A 10 -1.60 14.52 -0.06
C ILE A 10 -2.30 14.00 1.20
N GLN A 11 -3.15 14.82 1.82
CA GLN A 11 -3.88 14.45 3.03
C GLN A 11 -5.03 13.48 2.75
N HIS A 12 -5.70 13.65 1.60
CA HIS A 12 -6.90 12.92 1.20
C HIS A 12 -6.75 12.36 -0.23
N PRO A 13 -5.86 11.37 -0.45
CA PRO A 13 -5.63 10.80 -1.78
C PRO A 13 -6.86 10.11 -2.37
N GLU A 14 -7.85 9.72 -1.55
CA GLU A 14 -9.14 9.18 -1.98
C GLU A 14 -9.99 10.16 -2.79
N THR A 15 -9.70 11.45 -2.73
CA THR A 15 -10.40 12.50 -3.51
C THR A 15 -9.91 12.63 -4.95
N LEU A 16 -8.85 11.90 -5.32
CA LEU A 16 -8.26 11.94 -6.65
C LEU A 16 -9.20 11.31 -7.69
N ASN A 17 -9.31 11.95 -8.86
CA ASN A 17 -10.24 11.61 -9.93
C ASN A 17 -9.60 11.77 -11.34
N GLN A 18 -10.41 11.75 -12.41
CA GLN A 18 -9.90 11.89 -13.78
C GLN A 18 -9.30 13.28 -14.08
N ASP A 19 -9.84 14.34 -13.48
CA ASP A 19 -9.33 15.70 -13.68
C ASP A 19 -7.95 15.85 -13.01
N SER A 20 -7.81 15.36 -11.77
CA SER A 20 -6.51 15.33 -11.10
C SER A 20 -5.49 14.50 -11.87
N LEU A 21 -5.93 13.42 -12.55
CA LEU A 21 -5.03 12.56 -13.32
C LEU A 21 -4.38 13.33 -14.47
N TYR A 22 -5.16 14.12 -15.20
CA TYR A 22 -4.66 14.93 -16.30
C TYR A 22 -3.69 16.02 -15.80
N GLU A 23 -4.04 16.71 -14.71
CA GLU A 23 -3.16 17.72 -14.10
C GLU A 23 -1.84 17.11 -13.62
N LEU A 24 -1.91 16.01 -12.87
CA LEU A 24 -0.73 15.31 -12.33
C LEU A 24 0.15 14.77 -13.46
N ARG A 25 -0.44 14.20 -14.51
CA ARG A 25 0.30 13.75 -15.71
C ARG A 25 1.10 14.89 -16.33
N THR A 26 0.48 16.07 -16.47
CA THR A 26 1.12 17.25 -17.03
C THR A 26 2.30 17.72 -16.17
N LEU A 27 2.13 17.69 -14.84
CA LEU A 27 3.19 18.08 -13.92
C LEU A 27 4.35 17.07 -13.89
N VAL A 28 4.07 15.77 -13.94
CA VAL A 28 5.10 14.73 -14.02
C VAL A 28 5.92 14.86 -15.31
N ALA A 29 5.27 15.18 -16.43
CA ALA A 29 5.96 15.41 -17.69
C ALA A 29 6.84 16.66 -17.65
N ARG A 30 6.36 17.74 -17.02
CA ARG A 30 7.09 19.02 -16.91
C ARG A 30 8.22 18.97 -15.89
N TYR A 31 8.02 18.28 -14.78
CA TYR A 31 8.96 18.20 -13.65
C TYR A 31 9.20 16.73 -13.23
N PRO A 32 10.02 15.97 -13.98
CA PRO A 32 10.18 14.52 -13.75
C PRO A 32 10.71 14.13 -12.36
N TYR A 33 11.46 15.01 -11.71
CA TYR A 33 12.06 14.76 -10.39
C TYR A 33 11.18 15.20 -9.23
N PHE A 34 9.96 15.71 -9.48
CA PHE A 34 9.04 16.09 -8.41
C PHE A 34 8.40 14.84 -7.79
N GLN A 35 9.09 14.28 -6.80
CA GLN A 35 8.75 12.98 -6.20
C GLN A 35 7.31 12.93 -5.66
N SER A 36 6.87 13.93 -4.90
CA SER A 36 5.52 13.96 -4.32
C SER A 36 4.42 13.89 -5.38
N VAL A 37 4.57 14.65 -6.47
CA VAL A 37 3.61 14.62 -7.60
C VAL A 37 3.65 13.28 -8.30
N ARG A 38 4.82 12.67 -8.48
CA ARG A 38 4.96 11.35 -9.11
C ARG A 38 4.31 10.25 -8.28
N LEU A 39 4.42 10.32 -6.95
CA LEU A 39 3.74 9.43 -6.03
C LEU A 39 2.21 9.62 -6.08
N LEU A 40 1.72 10.87 -6.05
CA LEU A 40 0.30 11.18 -6.21
C LEU A 40 -0.26 10.69 -7.54
N TYR A 41 0.47 10.90 -8.64
CA TYR A 41 0.09 10.44 -9.97
C TYR A 41 -0.07 8.91 -10.00
N LEU A 42 0.88 8.17 -9.42
CA LEU A 42 0.75 6.71 -9.29
C LEU A 42 -0.44 6.31 -8.42
N LYS A 43 -0.64 6.97 -7.28
CA LYS A 43 -1.77 6.69 -6.40
C LYS A 43 -3.10 6.91 -7.14
N ASN A 44 -3.20 7.98 -7.93
CA ASN A 44 -4.39 8.27 -8.71
C ASN A 44 -4.64 7.22 -9.81
N LEU A 45 -3.60 6.82 -10.56
CA LEU A 45 -3.68 5.72 -11.53
C LEU A 45 -4.17 4.42 -10.86
N TYR A 46 -3.64 4.11 -9.67
CA TYR A 46 -4.05 2.93 -8.90
C TYR A 46 -5.53 2.99 -8.49
N LEU A 47 -5.97 4.12 -7.92
CA LEU A 47 -7.36 4.33 -7.50
C LEU A 47 -8.34 4.22 -8.66
N LEU A 48 -7.98 4.77 -9.82
CA LEU A 48 -8.79 4.73 -11.04
C LEU A 48 -8.67 3.41 -11.81
N ARG A 49 -7.85 2.46 -11.35
CA ARG A 49 -7.56 1.19 -12.03
C ARG A 49 -7.13 1.40 -13.49
N ASP A 50 -6.33 2.42 -13.73
CA ASP A 50 -5.89 2.79 -15.07
C ASP A 50 -4.91 1.75 -15.63
N VAL A 51 -5.11 1.35 -16.89
CA VAL A 51 -4.31 0.35 -17.59
C VAL A 51 -2.81 0.72 -17.69
N SER A 52 -2.49 2.02 -17.65
CA SER A 52 -1.12 2.52 -17.74
C SER A 52 -0.37 2.43 -16.41
N PHE A 53 -1.04 2.09 -15.30
CA PHE A 53 -0.45 2.02 -13.96
C PHE A 53 0.85 1.19 -13.93
N GLY A 54 0.85 -0.03 -14.48
CA GLY A 54 2.02 -0.91 -14.43
C GLY A 54 3.23 -0.38 -15.23
N ALA A 55 2.98 0.36 -16.32
CA ALA A 55 4.05 0.99 -17.09
C ALA A 55 4.63 2.21 -16.36
N GLU A 56 3.77 3.04 -15.77
CA GLU A 56 4.18 4.22 -15.02
C GLU A 56 4.84 3.86 -13.68
N LEU A 57 4.42 2.78 -13.03
CA LEU A 57 5.04 2.27 -11.81
C LEU A 57 6.51 1.90 -12.06
N ARG A 58 6.79 1.16 -13.15
CA ARG A 58 8.16 0.80 -13.53
C ARG A 58 9.04 2.02 -13.77
N LYS A 59 8.49 3.08 -14.40
CA LYS A 59 9.21 4.35 -14.57
C LYS A 59 9.45 5.02 -13.23
N ALA A 60 8.42 5.15 -12.40
CA ALA A 60 8.48 5.87 -11.14
C ALA A 60 9.47 5.27 -10.13
N VAL A 61 9.67 3.94 -10.13
CA VAL A 61 10.65 3.26 -9.28
C VAL A 61 12.09 3.79 -9.48
N LEU A 62 12.40 4.36 -10.65
CA LEU A 62 13.70 4.99 -10.92
C LEU A 62 13.86 6.37 -10.23
N TYR A 63 12.76 7.03 -9.89
CA TYR A 63 12.74 8.39 -9.34
C TYR A 63 12.45 8.44 -7.84
N VAL A 64 11.90 7.35 -7.28
CA VAL A 64 11.56 7.26 -5.85
C VAL A 64 12.76 6.78 -5.05
N ALA A 65 13.16 7.55 -4.05
CA ALA A 65 14.27 7.21 -3.17
C ALA A 65 13.96 6.02 -2.23
N ASP A 66 12.74 5.97 -1.68
CA ASP A 66 12.30 4.91 -0.77
C ASP A 66 11.16 4.06 -1.36
N ARG A 67 11.49 2.84 -1.79
CA ARG A 67 10.53 1.88 -2.34
C ARG A 67 9.59 1.30 -1.29
N ARG A 68 9.96 1.33 0.00
CA ARG A 68 9.06 0.90 1.09
C ARG A 68 7.90 1.89 1.21
N SER A 69 8.21 3.19 1.24
CA SER A 69 7.20 4.25 1.23
C SER A 69 6.27 4.14 0.00
N LEU A 70 6.82 3.85 -1.18
CA LEU A 70 6.00 3.59 -2.38
C LEU A 70 5.07 2.39 -2.21
N PHE A 71 5.58 1.27 -1.68
CA PHE A 71 4.77 0.09 -1.42
C PHE A 71 3.62 0.41 -0.46
N TYR A 72 3.90 1.05 0.68
CA TYR A 72 2.87 1.42 1.65
C TYR A 72 1.86 2.43 1.11
N LEU A 73 2.28 3.35 0.23
CA LEU A 73 1.35 4.29 -0.40
C LEU A 73 0.31 3.57 -1.28
N ILE A 74 0.74 2.54 -2.02
CA ILE A 74 -0.12 1.83 -2.96
C ILE A 74 -0.91 0.72 -2.26
N GLU A 75 -0.21 -0.19 -1.60
CA GLU A 75 -0.72 -1.44 -1.03
C GLU A 75 -0.80 -1.44 0.50
N GLY A 76 -0.35 -0.37 1.17
CA GLY A 76 -0.22 -0.36 2.63
C GLY A 76 -1.52 -0.66 3.38
N GLU A 77 -2.67 -0.24 2.87
CA GLU A 77 -3.99 -0.56 3.43
C GLU A 77 -4.31 -2.07 3.35
N ASN A 78 -3.92 -2.73 2.25
CA ASN A 78 -4.14 -4.17 2.04
C ASN A 78 -3.18 -5.05 2.85
N TYR A 79 -2.03 -4.48 3.23
CA TYR A 79 -0.98 -5.14 4.01
C TYR A 79 -0.84 -4.56 5.41
N LYS A 80 -1.86 -3.86 5.92
CA LYS A 80 -2.01 -3.67 7.36
C LYS A 80 -2.07 -5.07 7.94
N LEU A 81 -0.92 -5.57 8.39
CA LEU A 81 -0.82 -6.79 9.15
C LEU A 81 -1.86 -6.61 10.24
N ASN A 82 -2.94 -7.38 10.17
CA ASN A 82 -3.70 -7.70 11.35
C ASN A 82 -2.64 -8.27 12.28
N ARG A 83 -2.10 -7.45 13.18
CA ARG A 83 -1.45 -7.92 14.37
C ARG A 83 -2.57 -8.61 15.08
N ASN A 84 -2.82 -9.86 14.70
CA ASN A 84 -3.82 -10.67 15.33
C ASN A 84 -3.43 -10.60 16.79
N GLU A 85 -4.29 -10.03 17.64
CA GLU A 85 -4.16 -10.14 19.08
C GLU A 85 -4.05 -11.63 19.48
N GLN A 86 -4.44 -12.54 18.58
CA GLN A 86 -4.18 -13.98 18.67
C GLN A 86 -2.70 -14.34 18.79
N SER A 87 -1.73 -13.66 18.14
CA SER A 87 -0.31 -14.02 18.31
C SER A 87 0.21 -13.71 19.70
N VAL A 88 -0.39 -12.76 20.42
CA VAL A 88 -0.11 -12.50 21.84
C VAL A 88 -0.77 -13.60 22.68
N SER A 89 -2.02 -13.98 22.38
CA SER A 89 -2.72 -15.06 23.10
C SER A 89 -2.06 -16.44 22.97
N ILE A 90 -1.32 -16.70 21.88
CA ILE A 90 -0.59 -17.96 21.67
C ILE A 90 0.64 -18.06 22.59
N LEU A 91 1.24 -16.92 22.94
CA LEU A 91 2.40 -16.86 23.82
C LEU A 91 2.02 -16.87 25.32
N GLU A 92 0.77 -16.55 25.65
CA GLU A 92 0.27 -16.49 27.02
C GLU A 92 -0.45 -17.78 27.49
N LYS A 93 -0.75 -18.72 26.58
CA LYS A 93 -1.30 -20.05 26.91
C LYS A 93 -0.21 -21.10 27.11
N ASP A 94 0.73 -20.84 28.03
CA ASP A 94 1.58 -21.92 28.58
C ASP A 94 0.76 -22.67 29.67
N GLU A 95 -0.26 -23.41 29.24
CA GLU A 95 -0.87 -24.46 30.06
C GLU A 95 0.11 -25.66 30.09
N PRO A 96 0.56 -26.12 31.27
CA PRO A 96 1.53 -27.20 31.37
C PRO A 96 0.88 -28.53 31.00
N GLY A 97 0.96 -28.93 29.72
CA GLY A 97 0.49 -30.23 29.26
C GLY A 97 0.17 -30.36 27.77
N ILE A 98 0.15 -29.26 27.01
CA ILE A 98 -0.11 -29.30 25.56
C ILE A 98 1.23 -29.16 24.84
N ASP A 99 1.61 -30.17 24.06
CA ASP A 99 2.79 -30.11 23.20
C ASP A 99 2.65 -28.92 22.25
N ARG A 100 3.45 -27.88 22.50
CA ARG A 100 3.50 -26.64 21.71
C ARG A 100 3.58 -26.90 20.21
N THR A 101 4.24 -27.99 19.82
CA THR A 101 4.34 -28.45 18.43
C THR A 101 2.97 -28.81 17.84
N LEU A 102 2.11 -29.52 18.57
CA LEU A 102 0.76 -29.88 18.11
C LEU A 102 -0.12 -28.65 17.94
N PHE A 103 -0.07 -27.71 18.90
CA PHE A 103 -0.80 -26.45 18.79
C PHE A 103 -0.40 -25.65 17.55
N LEU A 104 0.90 -25.57 17.24
CA LEU A 104 1.40 -24.88 16.06
C LEU A 104 0.99 -25.58 14.76
N ILE A 105 0.90 -26.91 14.75
CA ILE A 105 0.41 -27.69 13.61
C ILE A 105 -1.07 -27.39 13.35
N ASP A 106 -1.92 -27.42 14.38
CA ASP A 106 -3.37 -27.16 14.22
C ASP A 106 -3.67 -25.70 13.80
N ALA A 107 -2.94 -24.75 14.37
CA ALA A 107 -3.03 -23.34 13.98
C ALA A 107 -2.58 -23.10 12.53
N PHE A 108 -1.69 -23.94 12.00
CA PHE A 108 -1.25 -23.88 10.61
C PHE A 108 -2.26 -24.54 9.66
N LEU A 109 -2.76 -25.72 10.01
CA LEU A 109 -3.74 -26.47 9.22
C LEU A 109 -5.08 -25.70 9.10
N SER A 110 -5.52 -25.02 10.16
CA SER A 110 -6.75 -24.21 10.15
C SER A 110 -6.72 -22.98 9.25
N LYS A 111 -5.54 -22.54 8.79
CA LYS A 111 -5.41 -21.40 7.85
C LYS A 111 -5.38 -21.82 6.38
N MET A 112 -5.38 -23.12 6.10
CA MET A 112 -5.50 -23.58 4.72
C MET A 112 -6.95 -23.49 4.27
N PRO A 113 -7.24 -22.93 3.08
CA PRO A 113 -8.58 -22.99 2.51
C PRO A 113 -8.92 -24.45 2.18
N ASP A 114 -10.16 -24.87 2.52
CA ASP A 114 -10.69 -26.18 2.12
C ASP A 114 -10.63 -26.29 0.59
N VAL A 115 -9.90 -27.29 0.10
CA VAL A 115 -9.79 -27.62 -1.34
C VAL A 115 -11.03 -28.36 -1.80
#